data_AF-A0A8I1WD43-F1
#
_entry.id   AF-A0A8I1WD43-F1
#
_cell.length_a   1.000
_cell.length_b   1.000
_cell.length_c   1.000
_cell.angle_alpha   90.00
_cell.angle_beta   90.00
_cell.angle_gamma   90.00
#
_symmetry.space_group_name_H-M   'P 1'
#
loop_
_entity.id
_entity.type
_entity.pdbx_description
1 polymer ?
#
loop_
_entity_poly.entity_id
_entity_poly.type
_entity_poly.pdbx_seq_one_letter_code
_entity_poly.pdbx_strand_id
1 'polypeptide(L)'
;VDIATAKTIQAAAPLQYVGVLRNAKPETITLPVERLGLHALQLHGSEDAASIHALRPTLPTQCQIWKALPVGAHAPKLDLSDVDRSVLDSEAQGQFGGTGRTFHWAFLEGLPLDNVFLSGGLNPDNAESAQHLGAAALAFNSVFESAP
;
A
#
# COMPACT_ATOMS: atom_id res chain seq x y z
N VAL A 1 -6.22 12.89 -5.00
CA VAL A 1 -6.10 14.36 -4.85
C VAL A 1 -5.06 14.91 -5.81
N ASP A 2 -5.15 16.17 -6.22
CA ASP A 2 -4.10 16.81 -7.04
C ASP A 2 -2.90 17.25 -6.19
N ILE A 3 -1.80 17.69 -6.83
CA ILE A 3 -0.57 18.09 -6.15
C ILE A 3 -0.80 19.32 -5.26
N ALA A 4 -1.63 20.27 -5.68
CA ALA A 4 -1.89 21.48 -4.90
C ALA A 4 -2.59 21.14 -3.58
N THR A 5 -3.63 20.30 -3.65
CA THR A 5 -4.36 19.82 -2.47
C THR A 5 -3.47 18.97 -1.58
N ALA A 6 -2.66 18.08 -2.16
CA ALA A 6 -1.72 17.26 -1.40
C ALA A 6 -0.73 18.12 -0.59
N LYS A 7 -0.21 19.22 -1.14
CA LYS A 7 0.66 20.15 -0.41
C LYS A 7 -0.03 20.82 0.77
N THR A 8 -1.29 21.22 0.60
CA THR A 8 -2.08 21.79 1.70
C THR A 8 -2.25 20.78 2.83
N ILE A 9 -2.53 19.52 2.51
CA ILE A 9 -2.63 18.43 3.50
C ILE A 9 -1.27 18.22 4.19
N GLN A 10 -0.17 18.18 3.42
CA GLN A 10 1.18 18.02 3.99
C GLN A 10 1.56 19.10 4.99
N ALA A 11 1.15 20.33 4.74
CA ALA A 11 1.40 21.45 5.64
C ALA A 11 0.63 21.36 6.96
N ALA A 12 -0.45 20.56 7.02
CA ALA A 12 -1.29 20.44 8.21
C ALA A 12 -0.70 19.52 9.29
N ALA A 13 0.14 18.55 8.93
CA ALA A 13 0.74 17.62 9.88
C ALA A 13 2.12 17.11 9.42
N PRO A 14 3.13 17.02 10.31
CA PRO A 14 4.47 16.54 9.98
C PRO A 14 4.52 15.00 9.95
N LEU A 15 3.83 14.40 8.98
CA LEU A 15 3.77 12.94 8.77
C LEU A 15 4.69 12.47 7.64
N GLN A 16 4.90 11.16 7.58
CA GLN A 16 5.50 10.50 6.43
C GLN A 16 4.41 10.20 5.39
N TYR A 17 4.39 11.00 4.32
CA TYR A 17 3.34 10.89 3.30
C TYR A 17 3.68 9.82 2.27
N VAL A 18 2.67 9.00 1.93
CA VAL A 18 2.75 7.95 0.93
C VAL A 18 1.82 8.27 -0.23
N GLY A 19 2.35 8.24 -1.45
CA GLY A 19 1.54 8.39 -2.66
C GLY A 19 1.03 7.03 -3.12
N VAL A 20 -0.28 6.89 -3.33
CA VAL A 20 -0.88 5.65 -3.84
C VAL A 20 -1.22 5.84 -5.32
N LEU A 21 -0.66 5.01 -6.18
CA LEU A 21 -0.88 5.03 -7.63
C LEU A 21 -1.26 3.63 -8.13
N ARG A 22 -2.06 3.59 -9.20
CA ARG A 22 -2.55 2.34 -9.81
C ARG A 22 -2.29 2.37 -11.31
N ASN A 23 -1.44 1.47 -11.80
CA ASN A 23 -1.11 1.32 -13.22
C ASN A 23 -0.68 2.64 -13.89
N ALA A 24 -0.01 3.51 -13.14
CA ALA A 24 0.43 4.80 -13.63
C ALA A 24 1.68 4.65 -14.51
N LYS A 25 1.81 5.49 -15.52
CA LYS A 25 3.04 5.55 -16.34
C LYS A 25 4.18 6.15 -15.51
N PRO A 26 5.45 5.77 -15.75
CA PRO A 26 6.59 6.32 -15.01
C PRO A 26 6.62 7.86 -14.93
N GLU A 27 6.32 8.54 -16.03
CA GLU A 27 6.25 10.02 -16.09
C GLU A 27 5.17 10.62 -15.16
N THR A 28 4.07 9.88 -14.96
CA THR A 28 2.98 10.26 -14.04
C THR A 28 3.34 9.98 -12.59
N ILE A 29 4.32 9.10 -12.34
CA ILE A 29 4.77 8.70 -11.00
C ILE A 29 5.83 9.67 -10.47
N THR A 30 6.84 9.99 -11.26
CA THR A 30 8.03 10.73 -10.80
C THR A 30 7.68 12.16 -10.35
N LEU A 31 6.84 12.85 -11.13
CA LEU A 31 6.47 14.24 -10.87
C LEU A 31 5.81 14.46 -9.49
N PRO A 32 4.78 13.69 -9.07
CA PRO A 32 4.24 13.78 -7.71
C PRO A 32 5.26 13.46 -6.63
N VAL A 33 6.08 12.42 -6.81
CA VAL A 33 7.07 11.98 -5.82
C VAL A 33 8.07 13.11 -5.53
N GLU A 34 8.62 13.73 -6.57
CA GLU A 34 9.57 14.83 -6.42
C GLU A 34 8.92 16.09 -5.83
N ARG A 35 7.74 16.48 -6.32
CA ARG A 35 7.11 17.74 -5.90
C ARG A 35 6.53 17.71 -4.50
N LEU A 36 6.20 16.53 -3.99
CA LEU A 36 5.62 16.31 -2.67
C LEU A 36 6.65 15.76 -1.67
N GLY A 37 7.85 15.40 -2.11
CA GLY A 37 8.87 14.80 -1.23
C GLY A 37 8.35 13.58 -0.50
N LEU A 38 7.67 12.68 -1.21
CA LEU A 38 7.00 11.52 -0.61
C LEU A 38 8.02 10.62 0.11
N HIS A 39 7.60 10.09 1.26
CA HIS A 39 8.37 9.09 1.99
C HIS A 39 8.38 7.76 1.24
N ALA A 40 7.23 7.41 0.67
CA ALA A 40 7.06 6.20 -0.11
C ALA A 40 6.09 6.40 -1.27
N LEU A 41 6.25 5.57 -2.28
CA LEU A 41 5.28 5.35 -3.34
C LEU A 41 4.69 3.94 -3.19
N GLN A 42 3.38 3.87 -2.99
CA GLN A 42 2.62 2.62 -3.01
C GLN A 42 2.06 2.34 -4.40
N LEU A 43 2.50 1.23 -4.99
CA LEU A 43 2.02 0.68 -6.25
C LEU A 43 0.84 -0.28 -5.98
N HIS A 44 -0.38 0.15 -6.30
CA HIS A 44 -1.64 -0.55 -6.01
C HIS A 44 -2.30 -1.15 -7.25
N GLY A 45 -1.56 -1.25 -8.36
CA GLY A 45 -1.99 -1.87 -9.60
C GLY A 45 -1.41 -3.27 -9.81
N SER A 46 -1.25 -3.61 -11.08
CA SER A 46 -0.67 -4.87 -11.56
C SER A 46 0.80 -4.69 -11.97
N GLU A 47 1.52 -3.75 -11.36
CA GLU A 47 2.94 -3.54 -11.63
C GLU A 47 3.74 -4.79 -11.22
N ASP A 48 4.53 -5.32 -12.15
CA ASP A 48 5.34 -6.53 -11.96
C ASP A 48 6.78 -6.19 -11.54
N ALA A 49 7.57 -7.23 -11.22
CA ALA A 49 8.96 -7.07 -10.79
C ALA A 49 9.81 -6.29 -11.81
N ALA A 50 9.61 -6.53 -13.11
CA ALA A 50 10.35 -5.83 -14.16
C ALA A 50 10.01 -4.34 -14.20
N SER A 51 8.72 -4.00 -14.07
CA SER A 51 8.25 -2.61 -14.01
C SER A 51 8.76 -1.89 -12.77
N ILE A 52 8.76 -2.56 -11.62
CA ILE A 52 9.29 -2.02 -10.35
C ILE A 52 10.80 -1.78 -10.47
N HIS A 53 11.54 -2.74 -11.01
CA HIS A 53 12.97 -2.63 -11.23
C HIS A 53 13.31 -1.44 -12.14
N ALA A 54 12.57 -1.27 -13.24
CA ALA A 54 12.75 -0.15 -14.16
C ALA A 54 12.33 1.20 -13.56
N LEU A 55 11.38 1.20 -12.62
CA LEU A 55 10.93 2.40 -11.92
C LEU A 55 11.95 2.87 -10.88
N ARG A 56 12.60 1.95 -10.17
CA ARG A 56 13.50 2.30 -9.07
C ARG A 56 14.52 3.42 -9.38
N PRO A 57 15.27 3.39 -10.50
CA PRO A 57 16.26 4.44 -10.78
C PRO A 57 15.67 5.81 -11.10
N THR A 58 14.36 5.92 -11.36
CA THR A 58 13.70 7.20 -11.64
C THR A 58 13.19 7.89 -10.37
N LEU A 59 13.19 7.19 -9.23
CA LEU A 59 12.75 7.72 -7.95
C LEU A 59 13.95 8.23 -7.12
N PRO A 60 13.74 9.24 -6.26
CA PRO A 60 14.76 9.62 -5.29
C PRO A 60 15.16 8.44 -4.40
N THR A 61 16.44 8.33 -4.06
CA THR A 61 16.98 7.17 -3.32
C THR A 61 16.31 7.01 -1.95
N GLN A 62 15.93 8.11 -1.30
CA GLN A 62 15.21 8.13 -0.03
C GLN A 62 13.71 7.77 -0.13
N CYS A 63 13.13 7.76 -1.33
CA CYS A 63 11.74 7.36 -1.52
C CYS A 63 11.66 5.84 -1.58
N GLN A 64 10.89 5.25 -0.67
CA GLN A 64 10.62 3.81 -0.65
C GLN A 64 9.62 3.42 -1.75
N ILE A 65 9.68 2.17 -2.18
CA ILE A 65 8.68 1.53 -3.04
C ILE A 65 7.91 0.51 -2.21
N TRP A 66 6.61 0.72 -2.08
CA TRP A 66 5.70 -0.23 -1.44
C TRP A 66 4.87 -0.89 -2.53
N LYS A 67 4.70 -2.21 -2.49
CA LYS A 67 3.81 -2.91 -3.41
C LYS A 67 2.61 -3.46 -2.68
N ALA A 68 1.43 -3.04 -3.10
CA ALA A 68 0.21 -3.66 -2.62
C ALA A 68 -0.12 -4.92 -3.43
N LEU A 69 -0.52 -5.97 -2.72
CA LEU A 69 -0.80 -7.31 -3.25
C LEU A 69 -2.22 -7.72 -2.85
N PRO A 70 -3.03 -8.20 -3.82
CA PRO A 70 -4.38 -8.66 -3.53
C PRO A 70 -4.36 -9.98 -2.77
N VAL A 71 -5.20 -10.07 -1.74
CA VAL A 71 -5.49 -11.32 -1.03
C VAL A 71 -6.98 -11.63 -1.18
N GLY A 72 -7.27 -12.60 -2.04
CA GLY A 72 -8.60 -13.13 -2.28
C GLY A 72 -8.78 -14.51 -1.66
N ALA A 73 -8.88 -15.53 -2.51
CA ALA A 73 -9.14 -16.92 -2.10
C ALA A 73 -7.86 -17.76 -1.83
N HIS A 74 -6.68 -17.16 -1.96
CA HIS A 74 -5.40 -17.85 -1.87
C HIS A 74 -4.36 -17.00 -1.15
N ALA A 75 -3.31 -17.65 -0.65
CA ALA A 75 -2.18 -16.98 -0.02
C ALA A 75 -1.46 -16.04 -0.99
N PRO A 76 -1.03 -14.86 -0.53
CA PRO A 76 -0.25 -13.94 -1.35
C PRO A 76 1.13 -14.52 -1.66
N LYS A 77 1.72 -14.06 -2.77
CA LYS A 77 3.12 -14.29 -3.09
C LYS A 77 3.94 -13.09 -2.65
N LEU A 78 4.90 -13.31 -1.77
CA LEU A 78 5.83 -12.31 -1.26
C LEU A 78 7.21 -12.50 -1.90
N ASP A 79 7.29 -12.43 -3.22
CA ASP A 79 8.49 -12.78 -4.03
C ASP A 79 9.14 -11.57 -4.74
N LEU A 80 8.76 -10.35 -4.35
CA LEU A 80 9.32 -9.12 -4.91
C LEU A 80 10.53 -8.66 -4.10
N SER A 81 11.70 -8.61 -4.73
CA SER A 81 12.97 -8.18 -4.11
C SER A 81 13.16 -6.67 -4.07
N ASP A 82 12.54 -5.94 -5.02
CA ASP A 82 12.82 -4.52 -5.26
C ASP A 82 11.80 -3.60 -4.56
N VAL A 83 11.18 -4.09 -3.49
CA VAL A 83 10.19 -3.35 -2.70
C VAL A 83 10.62 -3.30 -1.24
N ASP A 84 10.44 -2.14 -0.60
CA ASP A 84 10.75 -1.94 0.82
C ASP A 84 9.65 -2.50 1.73
N ARG A 85 8.40 -2.53 1.24
CA ARG A 85 7.23 -3.04 1.95
C ARG A 85 6.26 -3.74 1.00
N SER A 86 5.61 -4.78 1.51
CA SER A 86 4.41 -5.36 0.88
C SER A 86 3.17 -4.91 1.64
N VAL A 87 2.12 -4.50 0.95
CA VAL A 87 0.82 -4.12 1.55
C VAL A 87 -0.21 -5.16 1.14
N LEU A 88 -0.64 -6.01 2.07
CA LEU A 88 -1.66 -7.02 1.80
C LEU A 88 -3.03 -6.38 1.94
N ASP A 89 -3.81 -6.35 0.86
CA ASP A 89 -5.15 -5.77 0.86
C ASP A 89 -6.16 -6.76 0.29
N SER A 90 -7.40 -6.67 0.76
CA SER A 90 -8.49 -7.53 0.36
C SER A 90 -8.79 -7.40 -1.14
N GLU A 91 -9.02 -8.55 -1.78
CA GLU A 91 -9.65 -8.61 -3.09
C GLU A 91 -10.94 -9.42 -3.01
N ALA A 92 -12.04 -8.80 -3.42
CA ALA A 92 -13.34 -9.44 -3.45
C ALA A 92 -14.11 -9.03 -4.71
N GLN A 93 -14.74 -10.00 -5.37
CA GLN A 93 -15.61 -9.75 -6.53
C GLN A 93 -14.92 -8.97 -7.68
N GLY A 94 -13.62 -9.19 -7.88
CA GLY A 94 -12.83 -8.49 -8.90
C GLY A 94 -12.44 -7.05 -8.53
N GLN A 95 -12.76 -6.61 -7.31
CA GLN A 95 -12.34 -5.33 -6.76
C GLN A 95 -11.16 -5.53 -5.80
N PHE A 96 -10.05 -4.85 -6.11
CA PHE A 96 -8.85 -4.82 -5.28
C PHE A 96 -8.83 -3.56 -4.42
N GLY A 97 -8.95 -3.72 -3.10
CA GLY A 97 -9.03 -2.62 -2.14
C GLY A 97 -10.37 -1.88 -2.12
N GLY A 98 -10.59 -1.10 -1.06
CA GLY A 98 -11.78 -0.24 -0.93
C GLY A 98 -13.12 -0.98 -0.80
N THR A 99 -13.10 -2.28 -0.48
CA THR A 99 -14.31 -3.09 -0.32
C THR A 99 -14.90 -3.01 1.09
N GLY A 100 -14.12 -2.53 2.07
CA GLY A 100 -14.47 -2.59 3.49
C GLY A 100 -14.49 -4.01 4.07
N ARG A 101 -14.03 -5.02 3.31
CA ARG A 101 -14.07 -6.44 3.72
C ARG A 101 -12.69 -6.94 4.09
N THR A 102 -12.63 -7.77 5.11
CA THR A 102 -11.41 -8.50 5.50
C THR A 102 -11.28 -9.78 4.68
N PHE A 103 -10.06 -10.31 4.54
CA PHE A 103 -9.77 -11.62 3.95
C PHE A 103 -9.43 -12.65 5.03
N HIS A 104 -9.32 -13.93 4.67
CA HIS A 104 -8.98 -14.99 5.62
C HIS A 104 -7.49 -14.91 6.02
N TRP A 105 -7.20 -14.43 7.22
CA TRP A 105 -5.81 -14.28 7.70
C TRP A 105 -5.06 -15.59 7.91
N ALA A 106 -5.75 -16.74 7.96
CA ALA A 106 -5.11 -18.07 7.94
C ALA A 106 -4.18 -18.26 6.73
N PHE A 107 -4.39 -17.51 5.65
CA PHE A 107 -3.49 -17.49 4.49
C PHE A 107 -2.11 -16.88 4.77
N LEU A 108 -1.94 -16.22 5.92
CA LEU A 108 -0.69 -15.59 6.32
C LEU A 108 0.16 -16.46 7.25
N GLU A 109 -0.38 -17.59 7.71
CA GLU A 109 0.33 -18.50 8.61
C GLU A 109 1.64 -19.00 7.97
N GLY A 110 2.75 -18.79 8.68
CA GLY A 110 4.09 -19.18 8.23
C GLY A 110 4.74 -18.24 7.21
N LEU A 111 4.09 -17.13 6.82
CA LEU A 111 4.70 -16.11 5.97
C LEU A 111 5.58 -15.15 6.79
N PRO A 112 6.67 -14.61 6.19
CA PRO A 112 7.43 -13.52 6.80
C PRO A 112 6.64 -12.21 6.69
N LEU A 113 6.15 -11.70 7.83
CA LEU A 113 5.28 -10.52 7.89
C LEU A 113 6.00 -9.26 8.41
N ASP A 114 7.30 -9.35 8.68
CA ASP A 114 8.14 -8.30 9.26
C ASP A 114 8.33 -7.06 8.37
N ASN A 115 8.08 -7.19 7.06
CA ASN A 115 8.03 -6.10 6.11
C ASN A 115 6.63 -5.88 5.50
N VAL A 116 5.60 -6.52 6.08
CA VAL A 116 4.24 -6.51 5.58
C VAL A 116 3.38 -5.51 6.34
N PHE A 117 2.63 -4.69 5.59
CA PHE A 117 1.54 -3.89 6.12
C PHE A 117 0.23 -4.59 5.81
N LEU A 118 -0.62 -4.77 6.82
CA LEU A 118 -1.92 -5.40 6.65
C LEU A 118 -2.99 -4.32 6.41
N SER A 119 -3.77 -4.48 5.35
CA SER A 119 -4.89 -3.63 4.96
C SER A 119 -6.14 -4.49 4.70
N GLY A 120 -7.24 -3.85 4.32
CA GLY A 120 -8.48 -4.51 3.88
C GLY A 120 -9.46 -4.76 5.02
N GLY A 121 -10.48 -3.91 5.11
CA GLY A 121 -11.59 -4.08 6.06
C GLY A 121 -11.20 -4.04 7.54
N LEU A 122 -10.06 -3.41 7.87
CA LEU A 122 -9.64 -3.24 9.25
C LEU A 122 -10.56 -2.24 9.97
N ASN A 123 -10.94 -2.59 11.19
CA ASN A 123 -11.91 -1.87 12.01
C ASN A 123 -11.56 -2.01 13.51
N PRO A 124 -12.21 -1.25 14.41
CA PRO A 124 -11.92 -1.32 15.83
C PRO A 124 -12.09 -2.71 16.47
N ASP A 125 -12.99 -3.55 15.92
CA ASP A 125 -13.29 -4.88 16.46
C ASP A 125 -12.23 -5.92 16.05
N ASN A 126 -11.50 -5.71 14.96
CA ASN A 126 -10.53 -6.67 14.43
C ASN A 126 -9.06 -6.19 14.45
N ALA A 127 -8.80 -4.91 14.72
CA ALA A 127 -7.46 -4.32 14.67
C ALA A 127 -6.48 -4.98 15.65
N GLU A 128 -6.91 -5.32 16.86
CA GLU A 128 -6.07 -6.01 17.84
C GLU A 128 -5.67 -7.41 17.34
N SER A 129 -6.63 -8.19 16.84
CA SER A 129 -6.37 -9.51 16.25
C SER A 129 -5.45 -9.42 15.03
N ALA A 130 -5.63 -8.41 14.19
CA ALA A 130 -4.77 -8.13 13.04
C ALA A 130 -3.31 -7.86 13.46
N GLN A 131 -3.11 -7.08 14.52
CA GLN A 131 -1.78 -6.77 15.05
C GLN A 131 -1.03 -8.03 15.51
N HIS A 132 -1.74 -8.99 16.12
CA HIS A 132 -1.16 -10.23 16.62
C HIS A 132 -0.66 -11.18 15.52
N LEU A 133 -0.96 -10.91 14.24
CA LEU A 133 -0.41 -11.68 13.13
C LEU A 133 1.10 -11.45 12.93
N GLY A 134 1.67 -10.38 13.51
CA GLY A 134 3.08 -10.06 13.37
C GLY A 134 3.41 -9.22 12.12
N ALA A 135 2.40 -8.60 11.50
CA ALA A 135 2.61 -7.59 10.48
C ALA A 135 3.31 -6.34 11.05
N ALA A 136 4.14 -5.70 10.25
CA ALA A 136 4.90 -4.51 10.63
C ALA A 136 4.01 -3.30 10.95
N ALA A 137 2.87 -3.19 10.27
CA ALA A 137 1.90 -2.12 10.50
C ALA A 137 0.50 -2.52 10.03
N LEU A 138 -0.49 -1.77 10.51
CA LEU A 138 -1.88 -1.80 10.03
C LEU A 138 -2.16 -0.55 9.18
N ALA A 139 -2.84 -0.74 8.05
CA ALA A 139 -3.24 0.32 7.14
C ALA A 139 -4.77 0.43 7.11
N PHE A 140 -5.28 1.60 7.50
CA PHE A 140 -6.71 1.89 7.61
C PHE A 140 -7.17 2.79 6.47
N ASN A 141 -8.41 2.59 6.01
CA ASN A 141 -9.02 3.42 4.99
C ASN A 141 -10.55 3.43 5.16
N SER A 142 -11.30 2.84 4.22
CA SER A 142 -12.74 3.05 4.03
C SER A 142 -13.66 2.82 5.22
N VAL A 143 -13.27 1.99 6.21
CA VAL A 143 -14.10 1.78 7.42
C VAL A 143 -14.14 3.03 8.33
N PHE A 144 -13.16 3.92 8.21
CA PHE A 144 -13.07 5.17 8.97
C PHE A 144 -13.56 6.39 8.17
N GLU A 145 -14.10 6.17 6.97
CA GLU A 145 -14.64 7.24 6.12
C GLU A 145 -16.16 7.38 6.30
N SER A 146 -16.66 8.62 6.34
CA SER A 146 -18.10 8.86 6.27
C SER A 146 -18.65 8.71 4.84
N ALA A 147 -17.80 8.89 3.83
CA ALA A 147 -18.04 8.69 2.41
C ALA A 147 -16.68 8.61 1.66
N PRO A 148 -16.60 7.90 0.52
CA PRO A 148 -15.43 7.89 -0.36
C PRO A 148 -15.08 9.27 -0.95
#